data_AF-A0A8X7VUJ5-F1
#
_entry.id   AF-A0A8X7VUJ5-F1
#
_cell.length_a   1.000
_cell.length_b   1.000
_cell.length_c   1.000
_cell.angle_alpha   90.00
_cell.angle_beta   90.00
_cell.angle_gamma   90.00
#
_symmetry.space_group_name_H-M   'P 1'
#
loop_
_entity.id
_entity.type
_entity.pdbx_description
1 polymer ?
#
loop_
_entity_poly.entity_id
_entity_poly.type
_entity_poly.pdbx_seq_one_letter_code
_entity_poly.pdbx_strand_id
1 'polypeptide(L)'
;MTRVVKFDPAMGGGTGLNLFQRCFPTRCFDVGIAEQRAITFTAGLPCEGLKPFCAIYTSFMQRAYDQVVLDVDIQKLPVRFAMDRAGLVEADGPTHCGAFDVTFMSYLL
;
A
#
# COMPACT_ATOMS: atom_id res chain seq x y z
N MET A 1 -2.00 21.29 6.53
CA MET A 1 -1.53 20.32 7.55
C MET A 1 -1.54 18.93 6.92
N THR A 2 -0.37 18.36 6.64
CA THR A 2 -0.23 17.16 5.79
C THR A 2 -0.64 15.90 6.54
N ARG A 3 -1.86 15.40 6.30
CA ARG A 3 -2.36 14.16 6.90
C ARG A 3 -1.89 12.96 6.08
N VAL A 4 -0.70 12.45 6.43
CA VAL A 4 -0.26 11.10 6.05
C VAL A 4 -1.20 10.12 6.72
N VAL A 5 -1.92 9.36 5.92
CA VAL A 5 -2.78 8.26 6.33
C VAL A 5 -2.12 6.97 5.86
N LYS A 6 -1.93 6.00 6.77
CA LYS A 6 -1.25 4.75 6.44
C LYS A 6 -2.18 3.55 6.44
N PHE A 7 -2.13 2.79 5.35
CA PHE A 7 -2.84 1.53 5.18
C PHE A 7 -1.91 0.37 5.37
N ASP A 8 -2.40 -0.61 6.10
CA ASP A 8 -1.70 -1.83 6.44
C ASP A 8 -2.67 -3.02 6.28
N PRO A 9 -2.38 -4.00 5.42
CA PRO A 9 -3.16 -5.22 5.30
C PRO A 9 -2.81 -6.24 6.40
N ALA A 10 -2.98 -5.88 7.68
CA ALA A 10 -2.56 -6.68 8.84
C ALA A 10 -1.04 -7.03 8.88
N MET A 11 -0.19 -6.13 8.43
CA MET A 11 1.27 -6.26 8.37
C MET A 11 2.04 -5.28 9.27
N GLY A 12 1.38 -4.65 10.25
CA GLY A 12 1.92 -3.47 10.94
C GLY A 12 3.21 -3.71 11.71
N GLY A 13 3.46 -4.97 12.09
CA GLY A 13 4.74 -5.40 12.66
C GLY A 13 5.86 -5.48 11.65
N GLY A 14 5.57 -5.96 10.44
CA GLY A 14 6.54 -6.12 9.37
C GLY A 14 6.86 -4.81 8.65
N THR A 15 5.85 -3.98 8.40
CA THR A 15 6.00 -2.67 7.74
C THR A 15 6.43 -1.54 8.70
N GLY A 16 6.62 -1.87 9.98
CA GLY A 16 6.98 -0.91 11.04
C GLY A 16 5.86 0.09 11.40
N LEU A 17 4.64 -0.11 10.88
CA LEU A 17 3.51 0.77 11.11
C LEU A 17 2.97 0.73 12.54
N ASN A 18 3.28 -0.31 13.30
CA ASN A 18 2.98 -0.38 14.73
C ASN A 18 3.53 0.83 15.51
N LEU A 19 4.72 1.31 15.16
CA LEU A 19 5.33 2.48 15.79
C LEU A 19 4.62 3.78 15.37
N PHE A 20 4.26 3.89 14.09
CA PHE A 20 3.54 5.04 13.56
C PHE A 20 2.13 5.15 14.16
N GLN A 21 1.42 4.03 14.29
CA GLN A 21 0.09 3.95 14.88
C GLN A 21 0.11 4.37 16.35
N ARG A 22 1.15 4.00 17.12
CA ARG A 22 1.31 4.45 18.51
C ARG A 22 1.42 5.98 18.62
N CYS A 23 2.16 6.61 17.71
CA CYS A 23 2.34 8.06 17.70
C CYS A 23 1.15 8.82 17.08
N PHE A 24 0.48 8.23 16.09
CA PHE A 24 -0.59 8.85 15.32
C PHE A 24 -1.79 7.91 15.12
N PRO A 25 -2.51 7.56 16.20
CA PRO A 25 -3.56 6.54 16.15
C PRO A 25 -4.73 6.93 15.25
N THR A 26 -5.03 8.22 15.12
CA THR A 26 -6.11 8.73 14.24
C THR A 26 -5.73 8.81 12.75
N ARG A 27 -4.52 8.36 12.40
CA ARG A 27 -3.94 8.49 11.04
C ARG A 27 -3.41 7.15 10.49
N CYS A 28 -3.69 6.04 11.16
CA CYS A 28 -3.33 4.71 10.73
C CYS A 28 -4.60 3.88 10.66
N PHE A 29 -4.85 3.24 9.52
CA PHE A 29 -6.05 2.43 9.27
C PHE A 29 -5.60 1.04 8.85
N ASP A 30 -6.00 0.05 9.63
CA ASP A 30 -5.85 -1.36 9.29
C ASP A 30 -7.16 -1.82 8.64
N VAL A 31 -7.05 -2.37 7.43
CA VAL A 31 -8.21 -2.88 6.67
C VAL A 31 -8.32 -4.42 6.74
N GLY A 32 -7.44 -5.06 7.51
CA GLY A 32 -7.25 -6.51 7.51
C GLY A 32 -6.57 -6.99 6.23
N ILE A 33 -6.60 -8.31 6.00
CA ILE A 33 -6.04 -8.95 4.79
C ILE A 33 -6.96 -8.68 3.59
N ALA A 34 -6.97 -7.42 3.14
CA ALA A 34 -7.87 -6.90 2.11
C ALA A 34 -7.17 -5.79 1.29
N GLU A 35 -6.18 -6.18 0.50
CA GLU A 35 -5.31 -5.27 -0.27
C GLU A 35 -6.10 -4.47 -1.30
N GLN A 36 -7.07 -5.08 -1.97
CA GLN A 36 -7.93 -4.34 -2.92
C GLN A 36 -8.63 -3.19 -2.20
N ARG A 37 -9.24 -3.48 -1.05
CA ARG A 37 -9.90 -2.45 -0.22
C ARG A 37 -8.90 -1.42 0.28
N ALA A 38 -7.68 -1.82 0.63
CA ALA A 38 -6.62 -0.90 1.05
C ALA A 38 -6.33 0.15 -0.03
N ILE A 39 -6.11 -0.30 -1.28
CA ILE A 39 -5.78 0.59 -2.40
C ILE A 39 -6.96 1.51 -2.74
N THR A 40 -8.16 0.97 -2.96
CA THR A 40 -9.34 1.79 -3.30
C THR A 40 -9.69 2.79 -2.18
N PHE A 41 -9.58 2.39 -0.91
CA PHE A 41 -9.80 3.31 0.19
C PHE A 41 -8.76 4.43 0.19
N THR A 42 -7.48 4.08 0.02
CA THR A 42 -6.37 5.04 -0.08
C THR A 42 -6.59 6.03 -1.23
N ALA A 43 -7.12 5.54 -2.36
CA ALA A 43 -7.46 6.34 -3.54
C ALA A 43 -8.53 7.40 -3.25
N GLY A 44 -9.47 7.17 -2.34
CA GLY A 44 -10.49 8.16 -1.99
C GLY A 44 -9.98 9.33 -1.14
N LEU A 45 -8.87 9.17 -0.42
CA LEU A 45 -8.40 10.15 0.57
C LEU A 45 -7.89 11.49 -0.01
N PRO A 46 -7.27 11.55 -1.20
CA PRO A 46 -6.93 12.81 -1.86
C PRO A 46 -8.16 13.69 -2.15
N CYS A 47 -9.34 13.11 -2.36
CA CYS A 47 -10.60 13.85 -2.55
C CYS A 47 -10.97 14.68 -1.31
N GLU A 48 -10.55 14.23 -0.12
CA GLU A 48 -10.72 14.92 1.16
C GLU A 48 -9.50 15.83 1.50
N GLY A 49 -8.63 16.10 0.52
CA GLY A 49 -7.44 16.93 0.70
C GLY A 49 -6.31 16.29 1.52
N LEU A 50 -6.33 14.96 1.67
CA LEU A 50 -5.31 14.21 2.40
C LEU A 50 -4.16 13.79 1.47
N LYS A 51 -2.99 13.44 2.05
CA LYS A 51 -1.84 12.94 1.28
C LYS A 51 -1.51 11.52 1.75
N PRO A 52 -2.19 10.50 1.20
CA PRO A 52 -2.15 9.17 1.77
C PRO A 52 -0.90 8.39 1.35
N PHE A 53 -0.50 7.45 2.19
CA PHE A 53 0.55 6.48 1.93
C PHE A 53 -0.02 5.08 2.18
N CYS A 54 0.03 4.16 1.21
CA CYS A 54 -0.32 2.76 1.45
C CYS A 54 0.96 1.96 1.63
N ALA A 55 1.16 1.33 2.80
CA ALA A 55 2.29 0.45 3.04
C ALA A 55 1.87 -1.00 2.77
N ILE A 56 2.59 -1.68 1.90
CA ILE A 56 2.19 -3.00 1.43
C ILE A 56 3.41 -3.80 1.01
N TYR A 57 3.40 -5.10 1.25
CA TYR A 57 4.41 -5.98 0.68
C TYR A 57 4.22 -6.04 -0.83
N THR A 58 5.32 -5.94 -1.56
CA THR A 58 5.34 -6.04 -3.04
C THR A 58 4.64 -7.29 -3.57
N SER A 59 4.80 -8.44 -2.92
CA SER A 59 4.14 -9.69 -3.31
C SER A 59 2.62 -9.62 -3.14
N PHE A 60 2.13 -8.93 -2.12
CA PHE A 60 0.69 -8.78 -1.88
C PHE A 60 0.05 -7.66 -2.70
N MET A 61 0.83 -6.67 -3.14
CA MET A 61 0.38 -5.65 -4.09
C MET A 61 -0.19 -6.27 -5.38
N GLN A 62 0.30 -7.45 -5.77
CA GLN A 62 -0.23 -8.21 -6.91
C GLN A 62 -1.74 -8.49 -6.79
N ARG A 63 -2.29 -8.62 -5.58
CA ARG A 63 -3.73 -8.81 -5.35
C ARG A 63 -4.57 -7.58 -5.67
N ALA A 64 -3.96 -6.39 -5.63
CA ALA A 64 -4.63 -5.11 -5.78
C ALA A 64 -4.19 -4.33 -7.02
N TYR A 65 -3.56 -5.00 -7.99
CA TYR A 65 -3.06 -4.36 -9.20
C TYR A 65 -4.17 -3.65 -9.99
N ASP A 66 -5.34 -4.28 -10.12
CA ASP A 66 -6.50 -3.68 -10.79
C ASP A 66 -6.94 -2.36 -10.13
N GLN A 67 -6.93 -2.29 -8.79
CA GLN A 67 -7.26 -1.07 -8.05
C GLN A 67 -6.19 0.01 -8.23
N VAL A 68 -4.91 -0.37 -8.37
CA VAL A 68 -3.85 0.61 -8.69
C VAL A 68 -4.10 1.21 -10.07
N VAL A 69 -4.41 0.39 -11.07
CA VAL A 69 -4.67 0.86 -12.44
C VAL A 69 -5.94 1.71 -12.50
N LEU A 70 -7.07 1.16 -12.06
CA LEU A 70 -8.39 1.76 -12.27
C LEU A 70 -8.68 2.88 -11.29
N ASP A 71 -8.38 2.69 -10.00
CA ASP A 71 -8.80 3.62 -8.95
C ASP A 71 -7.77 4.72 -8.70
N VAL A 72 -6.48 4.49 -9.02
CA VAL A 72 -5.39 5.44 -8.72
C VAL A 72 -4.79 6.05 -9.98
N ASP A 73 -4.27 5.21 -10.88
CA ASP A 73 -3.46 5.63 -12.03
C ASP A 73 -4.28 6.39 -13.08
N ILE A 74 -5.38 5.79 -13.55
CA ILE A 74 -6.30 6.44 -14.51
C ILE A 74 -6.85 7.77 -13.98
N GLN A 75 -7.12 7.82 -12.67
CA GLN A 75 -7.64 9.00 -11.98
C GLN A 75 -6.55 10.05 -11.66
N LYS A 76 -5.26 9.72 -11.89
CA LYS A 76 -4.08 10.54 -11.58
C LYS A 76 -4.04 11.01 -10.13
N LEU A 77 -4.44 10.14 -9.20
CA LEU A 77 -4.55 10.50 -7.79
C LEU A 77 -3.16 10.50 -7.13
N PRO A 78 -2.86 11.48 -6.26
CA PRO A 78 -1.55 11.62 -5.63
C PRO A 78 -1.37 10.66 -4.43
N VAL A 79 -1.53 9.36 -4.68
CA VAL A 79 -1.30 8.27 -3.73
C VAL A 79 0.17 7.87 -3.76
N ARG A 80 0.75 7.58 -2.59
CA ARG A 80 2.10 7.04 -2.49
C ARG A 80 2.07 5.60 -1.98
N PHE A 81 2.74 4.70 -2.69
CA PHE A 81 2.93 3.33 -2.25
C PHE A 81 4.29 3.18 -1.56
N ALA A 82 4.29 2.76 -0.30
CA ALA A 82 5.48 2.36 0.43
C ALA A 82 5.60 0.84 0.33
N MET A 83 6.31 0.38 -0.70
CA MET A 83 6.45 -1.04 -1.00
C MET A 83 7.58 -1.65 -0.18
N ASP A 84 7.25 -2.68 0.60
CA ASP A 84 8.20 -3.41 1.45
C ASP A 84 8.40 -4.85 0.94
N ARG A 85 9.46 -5.52 1.38
CA ARG A 85 9.85 -6.86 0.93
C ARG A 85 10.00 -7.01 -0.59
N ALA A 86 10.55 -5.99 -1.25
CA ALA A 86 10.88 -6.06 -2.68
C ALA A 86 11.99 -7.10 -2.96
N GLY A 87 11.91 -7.77 -4.10
CA GLY A 87 12.89 -8.77 -4.52
C GLY A 87 12.76 -10.13 -3.81
N LEU A 88 13.91 -10.79 -3.61
CA LEU A 88 13.98 -12.13 -3.01
C LEU A 88 13.74 -12.06 -1.50
N VAL A 89 12.80 -12.86 -1.01
CA VAL A 89 12.52 -13.02 0.43
C VAL A 89 12.76 -14.49 0.78
N GLU A 90 13.97 -14.79 1.23
CA GLU A 90 14.52 -16.15 1.31
C GLU A 90 13.66 -17.13 2.12
N ALA A 91 13.39 -16.79 3.38
CA ALA A 91 12.76 -17.71 4.34
C ALA A 91 11.28 -18.01 4.03
N ASP A 92 10.59 -17.09 3.36
CA ASP A 92 9.14 -17.18 3.10
C ASP A 92 8.80 -17.83 1.75
N GLY A 93 9.82 -18.16 0.96
CA GLY A 93 9.69 -18.89 -0.29
C GLY A 93 9.10 -18.07 -1.45
N PRO A 94 8.87 -18.71 -2.61
CA PRO A 94 8.52 -18.04 -3.85
C PRO A 94 7.19 -17.29 -3.82
N THR A 95 6.27 -17.67 -2.93
CA THR A 95 4.95 -17.02 -2.78
C THR A 95 5.02 -15.64 -2.16
N HIS A 96 6.11 -15.31 -1.46
CA HIS A 96 6.30 -14.02 -0.79
C HIS A 96 7.32 -13.12 -1.48
N CYS A 97 8.00 -13.61 -2.52
CA CYS A 97 8.98 -12.86 -3.28
C CYS A 97 8.32 -11.70 -4.05
N GLY A 98 8.81 -10.50 -3.77
CA GLY A 98 8.49 -9.26 -4.46
C GLY A 98 9.20 -9.12 -5.80
N ALA A 99 9.15 -10.12 -6.68
CA ALA A 99 9.99 -10.14 -7.88
C ALA A 99 9.41 -9.34 -9.06
N PHE A 100 8.15 -8.91 -8.97
CA PHE A 100 7.39 -8.43 -10.13
C PHE A 100 6.95 -6.97 -10.04
N ASP A 101 7.18 -6.29 -8.91
CA ASP A 101 6.69 -4.94 -8.63
C ASP A 101 7.26 -3.89 -9.58
N VAL A 102 8.57 -3.93 -9.86
CA VAL A 102 9.18 -3.04 -10.85
C VAL A 102 8.50 -3.20 -12.21
N THR A 103 8.27 -4.44 -12.64
CA THR A 103 7.65 -4.74 -13.93
C THR A 103 6.23 -4.19 -13.99
N PHE A 104 5.33 -4.61 -13.11
CA PHE A 104 3.92 -4.20 -13.23
C PHE A 104 3.70 -2.72 -12.91
N MET A 105 4.46 -2.11 -12.00
CA MET A 105 4.34 -0.68 -11.70
C MET A 105 4.90 0.20 -12.82
N SER A 106 5.84 -0.30 -13.62
CA SER A 106 6.40 0.47 -14.75
C SER A 106 5.45 0.62 -15.94
N TYR A 107 4.36 -0.15 -15.99
CA TYR A 107 3.35 -0.09 -17.05
C TYR A 107 2.18 0.88 -16.77
N LEU A 108 2.21 1.59 -15.63
CA LEU A 108 1.25 2.62 -15.27
C LEU A 108 1.44 3.90 -16.14
N LEU A 109 0.37 4.68 -16.31
CA LEU A 109 0.20 5.73 -17.34
C LEU A 109 0.75 7.14 -16.99
#